data_AF-A0A8R1IC58-F1
#
_entry.id   AF-A0A8R1IC58-F1
#
_cell.length_a   1.000
_cell.length_b   1.000
_cell.length_c   1.000
_cell.angle_alpha   90.00
_cell.angle_beta   90.00
_cell.angle_gamma   90.00
#
_symmetry.space_group_name_H-M   'P 1'
#
loop_
_entity.id
_entity.type
_entity.pdbx_description
1 polymer ?
#
loop_
_entity_poly.entity_id
_entity_poly.type
_entity_poly.pdbx_seq_one_letter_code
_entity_poly.pdbx_strand_id
1 'polypeptide(L)'
;MAPGVSENAVPLAFTEKLILKGAQSAEEMLLKQFNKKRYSRMIMVIPFATDNGYVDQWSRLIHVVPGSTKILLIPAPNSVDDFSLAGAFISLVASVKRSRGELDVISPGDRVMAHKNQRLVDLGDQMNPFDYWHVVNNVIRGRNLVWQPLKVSVVDMGQTRRRSELRQRRQYPHREK
;
A
#
# COMPACT_ATOMS: atom_id res chain seq x y z
N MET A 1 -1.41 -2.71 6.29
CA MET A 1 -1.92 -1.48 5.64
C MET A 1 -2.41 -0.56 6.72
N ALA A 2 -1.92 0.68 6.74
CA ALA A 2 -2.36 1.69 7.69
C ALA A 2 -3.82 2.11 7.42
N PRO A 3 -4.52 2.68 8.42
CA PRO A 3 -5.86 3.22 8.22
C PRO A 3 -5.89 4.24 7.07
N GLY A 4 -6.94 4.19 6.25
CA GLY A 4 -7.10 5.04 5.05
C GLY A 4 -6.60 4.43 3.74
N VAL A 5 -5.85 3.31 3.77
CA VAL A 5 -5.39 2.65 2.54
C VAL A 5 -6.46 1.73 1.95
N SER A 6 -6.86 1.99 0.70
CA SER A 6 -7.74 1.11 -0.06
C SER A 6 -7.08 -0.23 -0.39
N GLU A 7 -7.78 -1.34 -0.19
CA GLU A 7 -7.25 -2.68 -0.51
C GLU A 7 -6.92 -2.85 -1.99
N ASN A 8 -7.76 -2.29 -2.87
CA ASN A 8 -7.60 -2.37 -4.32
C ASN A 8 -6.39 -1.58 -4.82
N ALA A 9 -5.93 -0.61 -4.03
CA ALA A 9 -4.71 0.15 -4.30
C ALA A 9 -3.43 -0.65 -4.00
N VAL A 10 -3.53 -1.82 -3.37
CA VAL A 10 -2.39 -2.64 -2.95
C VAL A 10 -2.51 -4.09 -3.47
N PRO A 11 -2.37 -4.31 -4.80
CA PRO A 11 -2.35 -5.63 -5.41
C PRO A 11 -1.02 -6.38 -5.14
N LEU A 12 -0.59 -6.45 -3.89
CA LEU A 12 0.64 -7.14 -3.49
C LEU A 12 0.33 -8.47 -2.82
N ALA A 13 1.11 -9.50 -3.14
CA ALA A 13 1.12 -10.75 -2.40
C ALA A 13 1.92 -10.58 -1.11
N PHE A 14 1.28 -10.87 0.02
CA PHE A 14 1.92 -10.92 1.34
C PHE A 14 1.84 -12.32 1.90
N THR A 15 2.85 -12.74 2.65
CA THR A 15 2.75 -13.95 3.48
C THR A 15 1.60 -13.80 4.48
N GLU A 16 1.48 -12.60 5.06
CA GLU A 16 0.40 -12.23 5.96
C GLU A 16 0.02 -10.77 5.74
N LYS A 17 -1.29 -10.49 5.60
CA LYS A 17 -1.83 -9.15 5.37
C LYS A 17 -2.66 -8.72 6.57
N LEU A 18 -2.29 -7.61 7.20
CA LEU A 18 -3.08 -6.97 8.25
C LEU A 18 -3.62 -5.63 7.75
N ILE A 19 -4.93 -5.42 7.91
CA ILE A 19 -5.63 -4.21 7.46
C ILE A 19 -6.19 -3.51 8.68
N LEU A 20 -5.70 -2.29 8.91
CA LEU A 20 -5.99 -1.52 10.11
C LEU A 20 -7.11 -0.53 9.79
N LYS A 21 -8.23 -0.61 10.52
CA LYS A 21 -9.44 0.20 10.23
C LYS A 21 -9.52 1.50 11.05
N GLY A 22 -8.82 1.59 12.20
CA GLY A 22 -8.80 2.79 13.07
C GLY A 22 -7.58 2.81 13.99
N ALA A 23 -7.16 4.00 14.45
CA ALA A 23 -5.90 4.20 15.16
C ALA A 23 -5.78 3.39 16.47
N GLN A 24 -6.78 3.51 17.35
CA GLN A 24 -6.72 2.96 18.70
C GLN A 24 -6.71 1.42 18.71
N SER A 25 -7.47 0.78 17.81
CA SER A 25 -7.46 -0.67 17.66
C SER A 25 -6.27 -1.17 16.84
N ALA A 26 -5.64 -0.32 16.02
CA ALA A 26 -4.58 -0.73 15.13
C ALA A 26 -3.30 -1.14 15.86
N GLU A 27 -2.93 -0.42 16.93
CA GLU A 27 -1.77 -0.74 17.75
C GLU A 27 -1.93 -2.11 18.44
N GLU A 28 -3.08 -2.34 19.08
CA GLU A 28 -3.37 -3.62 19.73
C GLU A 28 -3.39 -4.79 18.74
N MET A 29 -3.99 -4.61 17.56
CA MET A 29 -4.03 -5.64 16.52
C MET A 29 -2.63 -5.97 16.02
N LEU A 30 -1.80 -4.95 15.81
CA LEU A 30 -0.42 -5.13 15.38
C LEU A 30 0.41 -5.84 16.46
N LEU A 31 0.27 -5.42 17.72
CA LEU A 31 0.94 -6.04 18.86
C LEU A 31 0.54 -7.51 19.02
N LYS A 32 -0.76 -7.82 18.93
CA LYS A 32 -1.28 -9.21 18.94
C LYS A 32 -0.65 -10.05 17.84
N GLN A 33 -0.38 -9.47 16.66
CA GLN A 33 0.24 -10.20 15.56
C GLN A 33 1.72 -10.54 15.84
N PHE A 34 2.49 -9.59 16.38
CA PHE A 34 3.89 -9.82 16.76
C PHE A 34 4.05 -10.75 17.97
N ASN A 35 3.05 -10.82 18.84
CA ASN A 35 3.03 -11.78 19.96
C ASN A 35 2.80 -13.22 19.48
N LYS A 36 2.08 -13.42 18.37
CA LYS A 36 1.82 -14.77 17.82
C LYS A 36 3.03 -15.33 17.07
N LYS A 37 3.76 -14.48 16.36
CA LYS A 37 4.83 -14.90 15.46
C LYS A 37 5.84 -13.79 15.28
N ARG A 38 7.11 -14.18 15.09
CA ARG A 38 8.19 -13.25 14.78
C ARG A 38 8.27 -13.01 13.29
N TYR A 39 8.43 -11.74 12.92
CA TYR A 39 8.68 -11.31 11.55
C TYR A 39 10.02 -10.59 11.50
N SER A 40 10.85 -10.90 10.50
CA SER A 40 12.10 -10.18 10.25
C SER A 40 11.87 -8.89 9.47
N ARG A 41 10.76 -8.81 8.73
CA ARG A 41 10.44 -7.72 7.80
C ARG A 41 8.95 -7.40 7.83
N MET A 42 8.63 -6.11 7.79
CA MET A 42 7.26 -5.60 7.69
C MET A 42 7.20 -4.50 6.64
N ILE A 43 6.19 -4.55 5.77
CA ILE A 43 5.88 -3.46 4.84
C ILE A 43 4.68 -2.70 5.39
N MET A 44 4.86 -1.41 5.64
CA MET A 44 3.81 -0.50 6.06
C MET A 44 3.41 0.39 4.88
N VAL A 45 2.24 0.09 4.32
CA VAL A 45 1.63 0.93 3.29
C VAL A 45 0.81 2.03 3.96
N ILE A 46 1.03 3.29 3.60
CA ILE A 46 0.37 4.48 4.17
C ILE A 46 -0.49 5.23 3.12
N PRO A 47 -1.59 5.87 3.53
CA PRO A 47 -2.40 6.66 2.61
C PRO A 47 -1.74 8.00 2.29
N PHE A 48 -2.27 8.70 1.28
CA PHE A 48 -2.04 10.13 1.12
C PHE A 48 -2.62 10.86 2.34
N ALA A 49 -1.84 11.78 2.91
CA ALA A 49 -2.22 12.54 4.09
C ALA A 49 -1.58 13.92 4.07
N THR A 50 -2.27 14.89 4.64
CA THR A 50 -1.84 16.30 4.71
C THR A 50 -1.89 16.88 6.12
N ASP A 51 -2.42 16.10 7.07
CA ASP A 51 -2.50 16.48 8.48
C ASP A 51 -1.45 15.76 9.33
N ASN A 52 -0.93 16.45 10.35
CA ASN A 52 0.08 15.96 11.26
C ASN A 52 -0.41 14.79 12.14
N GLY A 53 -1.73 14.66 12.38
CA GLY A 53 -2.29 13.54 13.13
C GLY A 53 -1.94 12.16 12.54
N TYR A 54 -1.70 12.09 11.23
CA TYR A 54 -1.23 10.87 10.57
C TYR A 54 0.21 10.50 10.94
N VAL A 55 1.10 11.48 11.14
CA VAL A 55 2.49 11.21 11.56
C VAL A 55 2.48 10.59 12.95
N ASP A 56 1.68 11.12 13.87
CA ASP A 56 1.53 10.54 15.21
C ASP A 56 0.95 9.13 15.16
N GLN A 57 -0.02 8.89 14.28
CA GLN A 57 -0.61 7.58 14.08
C GLN A 57 0.41 6.57 13.52
N TRP A 58 1.14 6.93 12.47
CA TRP A 58 2.15 6.04 11.89
C TRP A 58 3.32 5.80 12.83
N SER A 59 3.74 6.83 13.55
CA SER A 59 4.79 6.73 14.57
C SER A 59 4.39 5.77 15.68
N ARG A 60 3.15 5.83 16.18
CA ARG A 60 2.65 4.87 17.17
C ARG A 60 2.68 3.43 16.66
N LEU A 61 2.23 3.19 15.43
CA LEU A 61 2.31 1.87 14.82
C LEU A 61 3.75 1.37 14.66
N ILE A 62 4.68 2.24 14.25
CA ILE A 62 6.10 1.92 14.13
C ILE A 62 6.73 1.58 15.48
N HIS A 63 6.32 2.25 16.56
CA HIS A 63 6.82 1.99 17.91
C HIS A 63 6.39 0.64 18.47
N VAL A 64 5.23 0.12 18.06
CA VAL A 64 4.76 -1.22 18.44
C VAL A 64 5.62 -2.33 17.81
N VAL A 65 6.29 -2.05 16.69
CA VAL A 65 7.05 -3.04 15.94
C VAL A 65 8.41 -3.30 16.63
N PRO A 66 8.75 -4.57 16.94
CA PRO A 66 10.03 -4.91 17.56
C PRO A 66 11.24 -4.38 16.77
N GLY A 67 12.26 -3.90 17.47
CA GLY A 67 13.47 -3.34 16.85
C GLY A 67 14.26 -4.31 15.97
N SER A 68 14.06 -5.62 16.17
CA SER A 68 14.64 -6.68 15.33
C SER A 68 13.91 -6.88 13.98
N THR A 69 12.72 -6.31 13.83
CA THR A 69 11.95 -6.33 12.58
C THR A 69 12.30 -5.08 11.77
N LYS A 70 12.75 -5.25 10.53
CA LYS A 70 12.99 -4.15 9.60
C LYS A 70 11.65 -3.65 9.02
N ILE A 71 11.46 -2.34 8.90
CA ILE A 71 10.24 -1.75 8.33
C ILE A 71 10.54 -1.06 7.00
N LEU A 72 9.69 -1.29 5.99
CA LEU A 72 9.63 -0.49 4.77
C LEU A 72 8.33 0.32 4.76
N LEU A 73 8.44 1.65 4.81
CA LEU A 73 7.31 2.56 4.69
C LEU A 73 7.13 2.97 3.22
N ILE A 74 5.94 2.75 2.67
CA ILE A 74 5.64 3.05 1.26
C ILE A 74 4.28 3.76 1.15
N PRO A 75 4.18 4.89 0.42
CA PRO A 75 2.89 5.47 0.08
C PRO A 75 2.09 4.54 -0.85
N ALA A 76 0.78 4.45 -0.62
CA ALA A 76 -0.14 3.86 -1.59
C ALA A 76 -0.33 4.79 -2.81
N PRO A 77 -0.68 4.26 -3.99
CA PRO A 77 -1.21 5.08 -5.06
C PRO A 77 -2.56 5.66 -4.61
N ASN A 78 -2.77 6.96 -4.80
CA ASN A 78 -3.99 7.65 -4.42
C ASN A 78 -4.30 8.73 -5.46
N SER A 79 -5.59 9.00 -5.65
CA SER A 79 -6.05 10.19 -6.35
C SER A 79 -5.67 11.41 -5.52
N VAL A 80 -4.96 12.37 -6.12
CA VAL A 80 -4.56 13.61 -5.47
C VAL A 80 -5.39 14.74 -6.05
N ASP A 81 -6.45 15.13 -5.34
CA ASP A 81 -7.36 16.17 -5.82
C ASP A 81 -6.72 17.56 -5.89
N ASP A 82 -5.68 17.79 -5.07
CA ASP A 82 -4.91 19.04 -5.04
C ASP A 82 -3.40 18.76 -5.00
N PHE A 83 -2.75 18.93 -6.16
CA PHE A 83 -1.30 18.71 -6.31
C PHE A 83 -0.43 19.69 -5.50
N SER A 84 -0.99 20.81 -5.02
CA SER A 84 -0.26 21.72 -4.12
C SER A 84 0.07 21.03 -2.78
N LEU A 85 -0.75 20.05 -2.38
CA LEU A 85 -0.61 19.30 -1.13
C LEU A 85 0.46 18.20 -1.20
N ALA A 86 0.99 17.90 -2.39
CA ALA A 86 2.06 16.93 -2.56
C ALA A 86 3.31 17.29 -1.72
N GLY A 87 3.65 18.58 -1.63
CA GLY A 87 4.76 19.05 -0.80
C GLY A 87 4.56 18.80 0.69
N ALA A 88 3.34 19.02 1.19
CA ALA A 88 2.96 18.72 2.57
C ALA A 88 3.05 17.22 2.85
N PHE A 89 2.52 16.37 1.97
CA PHE A 89 2.60 14.92 2.12
C PHE A 89 4.05 14.40 2.13
N ILE A 90 4.90 14.91 1.23
CA ILE A 90 6.34 14.58 1.23
C ILE A 90 7.00 14.94 2.56
N SER A 91 6.69 16.11 3.09
CA SER A 91 7.26 16.59 4.35
C SER A 91 6.78 15.76 5.54
N LEU A 92 5.51 15.36 5.55
CA LEU A 92 4.93 14.46 6.56
C LEU A 92 5.60 13.09 6.54
N VAL A 93 5.77 12.47 5.36
CA VAL A 93 6.43 11.16 5.27
C VAL A 93 7.89 11.25 5.70
N ALA A 94 8.59 12.35 5.37
CA ALA A 94 9.98 12.57 5.76
C ALA A 94 10.17 12.79 7.28
N SER A 95 9.14 13.29 7.98
CA SER A 95 9.16 13.51 9.42
C SER A 95 8.95 12.24 10.23
N VAL A 96 8.45 11.16 9.62
CA VAL A 96 8.32 9.85 10.27
C VAL A 96 9.70 9.32 10.62
N LYS A 97 9.91 9.05 11.91
CA LYS A 97 11.15 8.46 12.43
C LYS A 97 10.85 7.20 13.22
N ARG A 98 11.88 6.36 13.32
CA ARG A 98 11.88 5.17 14.15
C ARG A 98 12.99 5.29 15.19
N SER A 99 12.62 5.17 16.46
CA SER A 99 13.55 5.28 17.58
C SER A 99 14.42 4.03 17.79
N ARG A 100 13.93 2.85 17.36
CA ARG A 100 14.62 1.56 17.52
C ARG A 100 14.46 0.67 16.30
N GLY A 101 15.56 0.13 15.80
CA GLY A 101 15.58 -0.72 14.61
C GLY A 101 15.57 0.08 13.31
N GLU A 102 15.58 -0.64 12.19
CA GLU A 102 15.75 -0.05 10.86
C GLU A 102 14.40 0.33 10.22
N LEU A 103 14.33 1.53 9.65
CA LEU A 103 13.19 2.05 8.90
C LEU A 103 13.69 2.57 7.55
N ASP A 104 13.33 1.85 6.49
CA ASP A 104 13.49 2.33 5.12
C ASP A 104 12.21 3.04 4.68
N VAL A 105 12.36 4.15 3.97
CA VAL A 105 11.22 4.95 3.48
C VAL A 105 11.36 5.12 1.97
N ILE A 106 10.31 4.73 1.25
CA ILE A 106 10.11 5.17 -0.14
C ILE A 106 9.36 6.49 -0.06
N SER A 107 10.03 7.59 -0.41
CA SER A 107 9.40 8.90 -0.26
C SER A 107 8.46 9.15 -1.44
N PRO A 108 7.27 9.72 -1.19
CA PRO A 108 6.39 10.18 -2.27
C PRO A 108 7.07 11.22 -3.18
N GLY A 109 8.14 11.87 -2.72
CA GLY A 109 8.93 12.84 -3.49
C GLY A 109 10.00 12.20 -4.37
N ASP A 110 10.16 10.88 -4.32
CA ASP A 110 11.18 10.17 -5.09
C ASP A 110 10.95 10.35 -6.57
N ARG A 111 11.99 10.81 -7.27
CA ARG A 111 11.91 10.98 -8.71
C ARG A 111 12.19 9.68 -9.44
N VAL A 112 11.36 9.38 -10.42
CA VAL A 112 11.43 8.15 -11.19
C VAL A 112 11.92 8.46 -12.59
N MET A 113 13.20 8.17 -12.84
CA MET A 113 13.87 8.51 -14.12
C MET A 113 13.16 7.93 -15.34
N ALA A 114 12.66 6.68 -15.24
CA ALA A 114 11.92 6.02 -16.33
C ALA A 114 10.62 6.73 -16.70
N HIS A 115 10.08 7.58 -15.82
CA HIS A 115 8.84 8.33 -16.02
C HIS A 115 9.12 9.83 -16.05
N LYS A 116 10.04 10.24 -16.94
CA LYS A 116 10.39 11.66 -17.19
C LYS A 116 10.73 12.42 -15.91
N ASN A 117 11.34 11.75 -14.94
CA ASN A 117 11.74 12.33 -13.65
C ASN A 117 10.56 12.87 -12.80
N GLN A 118 9.34 12.36 -13.02
CA GLN A 118 8.16 12.66 -12.21
C GLN A 118 8.33 12.11 -10.78
N ARG A 119 7.67 12.75 -9.80
CA ARG A 119 7.69 12.28 -8.40
C ARG A 119 6.74 11.10 -8.25
N LEU A 120 7.05 10.21 -7.32
CA LEU A 120 6.25 9.02 -7.05
C LEU A 120 4.79 9.34 -6.69
N VAL A 121 4.54 10.45 -5.97
CA VAL A 121 3.17 10.91 -5.66
C VAL A 121 2.37 11.29 -6.90
N ASP A 122 3.01 11.93 -7.89
CA ASP A 122 2.34 12.33 -9.13
C ASP A 122 1.98 11.08 -9.96
N LEU A 123 2.85 10.06 -9.93
CA LEU A 123 2.61 8.77 -10.60
C LEU A 123 1.49 7.96 -9.92
N GLY A 124 1.35 8.08 -8.59
CA GLY A 124 0.31 7.41 -7.82
C GLY A 124 -1.11 7.84 -8.20
N ASP A 125 -1.27 9.07 -8.71
CA ASP A 125 -2.52 9.62 -9.23
C ASP A 125 -2.76 9.22 -10.70
N GLN A 126 -1.70 9.22 -11.51
CA GLN A 126 -1.77 9.01 -12.96
C GLN A 126 -1.86 7.54 -13.39
N MET A 127 -1.42 6.61 -12.53
CA MET A 127 -1.29 5.19 -12.87
C MET A 127 -2.33 4.33 -12.17
N ASN A 128 -2.67 3.22 -12.81
CA ASN A 128 -3.39 2.16 -12.10
C ASN A 128 -2.46 1.54 -11.01
N PRO A 129 -3.04 0.95 -9.95
CA PRO A 129 -2.26 0.39 -8.86
C PRO A 129 -1.21 -0.65 -9.29
N PHE A 130 -1.49 -1.48 -10.28
CA PHE A 130 -0.57 -2.53 -10.73
C PHE A 130 0.75 -1.93 -11.24
N ASP A 131 0.67 -0.96 -12.15
CA ASP A 131 1.85 -0.28 -12.73
C ASP A 131 2.62 0.52 -11.67
N TYR A 132 1.90 1.18 -10.76
CA TYR A 132 2.50 1.92 -9.65
C TYR A 132 3.44 1.04 -8.81
N TRP A 133 3.02 -0.18 -8.44
CA TRP A 133 3.86 -1.06 -7.63
C TRP A 133 5.07 -1.62 -8.39
N HIS A 134 5.00 -1.72 -9.72
CA HIS A 134 6.17 -2.00 -10.55
C HIS A 134 7.18 -0.84 -10.52
N VAL A 135 6.68 0.40 -10.56
CA VAL A 135 7.53 1.59 -10.37
C VAL A 135 8.20 1.59 -9.00
N VAL A 136 7.45 1.30 -7.93
CA VAL A 136 7.99 1.20 -6.57
C VAL A 136 9.12 0.15 -6.49
N ASN A 137 8.94 -1.01 -7.13
CA ASN A 137 9.99 -2.03 -7.21
C ASN A 137 11.29 -1.51 -7.87
N ASN A 138 11.16 -0.69 -8.92
CA ASN A 138 12.31 -0.07 -9.57
C ASN A 138 12.99 0.95 -8.66
N VAL A 139 12.21 1.72 -7.88
CA VAL A 139 12.76 2.66 -6.88
C VAL A 139 13.52 1.92 -5.78
N ILE A 140 12.95 0.83 -5.25
CA ILE A 140 13.60 -0.03 -4.24
C ILE A 140 14.95 -0.54 -4.76
N ARG A 141 14.97 -1.05 -6.00
CA ARG A 141 16.20 -1.54 -6.65
C ARG A 141 17.21 -0.42 -6.87
N GLY A 142 16.78 0.72 -7.40
CA GLY A 142 17.66 1.86 -7.69
C GLY A 142 18.29 2.47 -6.44
N ARG A 143 17.65 2.32 -5.28
CA ARG A 143 18.18 2.76 -3.97
C ARG A 143 19.07 1.74 -3.28
N ASN A 144 19.33 0.58 -3.88
CA ASN A 144 20.05 -0.53 -3.26
C ASN A 144 19.48 -0.94 -1.89
N LEU A 145 18.18 -0.76 -1.67
CA LEU A 145 17.58 -1.19 -0.41
C LEU A 145 17.49 -2.73 -0.41
N VAL A 146 17.90 -3.36 0.69
CA VAL A 146 17.94 -4.82 0.83
C VAL A 146 16.53 -5.38 1.10
N TRP A 147 15.66 -5.27 0.10
CA TRP A 147 14.31 -5.84 0.09
C TRP A 147 14.14 -6.78 -1.10
N GLN A 148 13.41 -7.88 -0.88
CA GLN A 148 12.95 -8.67 -2.00
C GLN A 148 11.94 -7.84 -2.80
N PRO A 149 11.93 -7.95 -4.15
CA PRO A 149 10.91 -7.31 -4.95
C PRO A 149 9.52 -7.66 -4.45
N LEU A 150 8.68 -6.64 -4.35
CA LEU A 150 7.28 -6.78 -4.00
C LEU A 150 6.59 -7.59 -5.10
N LYS A 151 6.00 -8.72 -4.73
CA LYS A 151 5.25 -9.57 -5.67
C LYS A 151 3.91 -8.89 -5.98
N VAL A 152 3.79 -8.33 -7.18
CA VAL A 152 2.55 -7.72 -7.66
C VAL A 152 1.66 -8.83 -8.23
N SER A 153 0.45 -8.96 -7.68
CA SER A 153 -0.54 -9.95 -8.10
C SER A 153 -1.53 -9.28 -9.04
N VAL A 154 -1.78 -9.87 -10.21
CA VAL A 154 -2.92 -9.45 -11.03
C VAL A 154 -4.19 -9.87 -10.31
N VAL A 155 -4.89 -8.91 -9.70
CA VAL A 155 -6.27 -9.15 -9.27
C VAL A 155 -7.10 -9.07 -10.55
N ASP A 156 -7.66 -10.20 -10.96
CA ASP A 156 -8.50 -10.31 -12.14
C ASP A 156 -9.79 -9.49 -11.92
N MET A 157 -9.75 -8.19 -12.22
CA MET A 157 -10.88 -7.24 -12.15
C MET A 157 -11.93 -7.51 -13.24
N GLY A 158 -12.01 -8.75 -13.74
CA GLY A 158 -12.69 -9.13 -14.97
C GLY A 158 -13.69 -10.29 -14.86
N GLN A 159 -14.12 -10.72 -13.66
CA GLN A 159 -15.06 -11.85 -13.54
C GLN A 159 -16.38 -11.60 -12.80
N THR A 160 -16.63 -10.42 -12.25
CA THR A 160 -17.93 -10.13 -11.60
C THR A 160 -19.05 -9.71 -12.57
N ARG A 161 -18.76 -9.44 -13.85
CA ARG A 161 -19.80 -9.17 -14.88
C ARG A 161 -20.23 -10.40 -15.69
N ARG A 162 -19.38 -11.42 -15.86
CA ARG A 162 -19.71 -12.57 -16.73
C ARG A 162 -20.57 -13.65 -16.07
N ARG A 163 -20.71 -13.67 -14.74
CA ARG A 163 -21.55 -14.67 -14.06
C ARG A 163 -23.05 -14.32 -14.04
N SER A 164 -23.40 -13.06 -14.28
CA SER A 164 -24.81 -12.60 -14.27
C SER A 164 -25.54 -12.84 -15.59
N GLU A 165 -24.83 -12.86 -16.72
CA GLU A 165 -25.44 -13.01 -18.06
C GLU A 165 -25.60 -14.47 -18.51
N LEU A 166 -24.84 -15.41 -17.92
CA LEU A 166 -24.91 -16.83 -18.26
C LEU A 166 -26.14 -17.56 -17.68
N ARG A 167 -26.93 -16.92 -16.81
CA ARG A 167 -28.14 -17.52 -16.21
C ARG A 167 -29.46 -17.18 -16.90
N GLN A 168 -29.48 -16.26 -17.88
CA GLN A 168 -30.73 -15.92 -18.58
C GLN A 168 -30.96 -16.64 -19.91
N ARG A 169 -30.02 -17.48 -20.37
CA ARG A 169 -30.09 -18.12 -21.71
C ARG A 169 -30.51 -19.59 -21.77
N ARG A 170 -31.16 -20.13 -20.73
CA ARG A 170 -31.71 -21.50 -20.79
C ARG A 170 -33.06 -21.64 -20.09
N GLN A 171 -34.11 -21.08 -20.69
CA GLN A 171 -35.46 -21.65 -20.60
C GLN A 171 -36.19 -21.43 -21.92
N TYR A 172 -35.91 -22.30 -22.89
CA TYR A 172 -36.91 -22.73 -23.87
C TYR A 172 -37.10 -24.23 -23.64
N PRO A 173 -38.31 -24.70 -23.34
CA PRO A 173 -38.74 -26.01 -23.75
C PRO A 173 -39.61 -25.87 -25.00
N HIS A 174 -39.10 -26.35 -26.13
CA HIS A 174 -39.96 -26.87 -27.18
C HIS A 174 -40.82 -27.99 -26.60
N ARG A 175 -42.12 -27.98 -26.91
CA ARG A 175 -42.82 -29.22 -27.23
C ARG A 175 -43.95 -28.96 -28.21
N GLU A 176 -43.79 -29.57 -29.38
CA GLU A 176 -44.81 -29.84 -30.37
C GLU A 176 -45.92 -30.71 -29.77
N LYS A 177 -47.17 -30.37 -30.05
CA LYS A 177 -48.14 -31.18 -30.83
C LYS A 177 -49.37 -30.34 -31.15
#